data_AF-A0ABD2UGL6-F1
#
_entry.id   AF-A0ABD2UGL6-F1
#
_cell.length_a   1.000
_cell.length_b   1.000
_cell.length_c   1.000
_cell.angle_alpha   90.00
_cell.angle_beta   90.00
_cell.angle_gamma   90.00
#
_symmetry.space_group_name_H-M   'P 1'
#
loop_
_entity.id
_entity.type
_entity.pdbx_description
1 polymer ?
#
loop_
_entity_poly.entity_id
_entity_poly.type
_entity_poly.pdbx_seq_one_letter_code
_entity_poly.pdbx_strand_id
1 'polypeptide(L)'
;MAATSSLTKNFSTFSIPQSFHPQNGTQIVRHLQRIPNSNCSVSSVRLYRFGSRIENNGPRKIGRVQIRAMSGSFGSRLEESVKKTITENPVVVYSKSWCSYSTEVKVLFKRLGVDPLVIELDEMGPQGPQLQKVLERLTGQHTVPNVFIGAKHIGGCTDTIKLYRKGELESLLSEAKAGKTES
;
A
#
# COMPACT_ATOMS: atom_id res chain seq x y z
N MET A 1 -7.36 58.36 33.67
CA MET A 1 -7.89 57.12 34.29
C MET A 1 -7.84 56.04 33.21
N ALA A 2 -6.71 55.33 33.11
CA ALA A 2 -6.52 53.94 33.57
C ALA A 2 -7.24 52.93 32.62
N ALA A 3 -6.67 51.82 32.15
CA ALA A 3 -5.33 51.25 32.21
C ALA A 3 -5.26 50.20 31.08
N THR A 4 -4.05 49.92 30.61
CA THR A 4 -3.67 48.84 29.70
C THR A 4 -3.92 47.46 30.34
N SER A 5 -4.33 46.46 29.56
CA SER A 5 -4.21 45.05 29.98
C SER A 5 -3.70 44.18 28.84
N SER A 6 -2.39 43.95 28.90
CA SER A 6 -1.64 42.96 28.15
C SER A 6 -1.94 41.58 28.71
N LEU A 7 -2.39 40.64 27.89
CA LEU A 7 -2.53 39.23 28.25
C LEU A 7 -1.35 38.44 27.64
N THR A 8 -0.22 38.50 28.33
CA THR A 8 0.95 37.64 28.10
C THR A 8 0.67 36.27 28.70
N LYS A 9 0.49 35.24 27.87
CA LYS A 9 0.39 33.84 28.33
C LYS A 9 1.75 33.15 28.18
N ASN A 10 2.49 33.23 29.28
CA ASN A 10 3.41 32.25 29.88
C ASN A 10 3.98 31.15 28.96
N PHE A 11 5.19 31.41 28.47
CA PHE A 11 6.19 30.38 28.13
C PHE A 11 6.55 29.59 29.40
N SER A 12 6.26 28.29 29.40
CA SER A 12 6.86 27.35 30.36
C SER A 12 7.92 26.53 29.61
N THR A 13 9.16 26.95 29.82
CA THR A 13 10.38 26.25 29.43
C THR A 13 10.44 24.93 30.20
N PHE A 14 10.25 23.80 29.51
CA PHE A 14 10.51 22.49 30.11
C PHE A 14 11.91 22.02 29.70
N SER A 15 12.78 21.97 30.70
CA SER A 15 14.18 21.56 30.60
C SER A 15 14.33 20.08 30.23
N ILE A 16 15.34 19.84 29.40
CA ILE A 16 15.95 18.57 29.05
C ILE A 16 16.56 17.91 30.31
N PRO A 17 16.56 16.57 30.38
CA PRO A 17 17.77 15.91 30.88
C PRO A 17 18.46 15.05 29.81
N GLN A 18 19.75 15.32 29.74
CA GLN A 18 20.81 14.72 28.96
C GLN A 18 21.17 13.33 29.52
N SER A 19 21.75 12.50 28.65
CA SER A 19 22.64 11.34 28.91
C SER A 19 22.04 9.98 28.60
N PHE A 20 22.50 9.35 27.51
CA PHE A 20 23.31 8.12 27.58
C PHE A 20 23.97 7.83 26.22
N HIS A 21 25.30 7.79 26.23
CA HIS A 21 26.20 7.24 25.20
C HIS A 21 27.00 6.14 25.92
N PRO A 22 27.19 4.95 25.31
CA PRO A 22 28.45 4.64 24.62
C PRO A 22 28.20 3.84 23.31
N GLN A 23 28.81 4.14 22.16
CA GLN A 23 30.18 3.87 21.68
C GLN A 23 30.63 2.39 21.68
N ASN A 24 31.13 1.97 20.50
CA ASN A 24 31.81 0.73 20.08
C ASN A 24 30.89 -0.35 19.48
N GLY A 25 30.91 -0.70 18.19
CA GLY A 25 31.94 -0.54 17.16
C GLY A 25 32.63 -1.87 16.91
N THR A 26 32.23 -2.61 15.88
CA THR A 26 33.15 -3.48 15.11
C THR A 26 32.61 -3.64 13.69
N GLN A 27 33.45 -3.22 12.76
CA GLN A 27 33.31 -3.34 11.32
C GLN A 27 33.44 -4.79 10.86
N ILE A 28 32.67 -5.19 9.85
CA ILE A 28 33.20 -6.11 8.85
C ILE A 28 32.77 -5.64 7.46
N VAL A 29 33.78 -5.18 6.73
CA VAL A 29 33.74 -4.68 5.36
C VAL A 29 33.85 -5.82 4.35
N ARG A 30 33.19 -5.60 3.21
CA ARG A 30 33.55 -6.03 1.85
C ARG A 30 33.52 -7.54 1.54
N HIS A 31 32.56 -7.91 0.70
CA HIS A 31 32.94 -8.49 -0.59
C HIS A 31 31.91 -8.17 -1.68
N LEU A 32 32.30 -7.25 -2.57
CA LEU A 32 31.68 -6.99 -3.85
C LEU A 32 32.18 -8.08 -4.80
N GLN A 33 31.30 -8.88 -5.43
CA GLN A 33 31.60 -9.41 -6.77
C GLN A 33 30.37 -10.06 -7.43
N ARG A 34 30.05 -9.54 -8.63
CA ARG A 34 29.54 -10.23 -9.83
C ARG A 34 28.11 -10.81 -9.86
N ILE A 35 27.29 -10.05 -10.59
CA ILE A 35 26.38 -10.51 -11.65
C ILE A 35 27.05 -11.63 -12.48
N PRO A 36 26.31 -12.71 -12.78
CA PRO A 36 26.18 -13.05 -14.19
C PRO A 36 24.71 -13.12 -14.64
N ASN A 37 24.50 -12.42 -15.74
CA ASN A 37 23.44 -12.64 -16.71
C ASN A 37 23.62 -14.04 -17.33
N SER A 38 22.58 -14.86 -17.34
CA SER A 38 22.52 -16.04 -18.20
C SER A 38 21.07 -16.44 -18.49
N ASN A 39 20.65 -16.11 -19.70
CA ASN A 39 19.71 -16.83 -20.57
C ASN A 39 19.07 -18.10 -19.97
N CYS A 40 17.78 -18.02 -19.66
CA CYS A 40 16.92 -19.20 -19.60
C CYS A 40 16.68 -19.69 -21.04
N SER A 41 17.58 -20.53 -21.53
CA SER A 41 17.39 -21.32 -22.74
C SER A 41 16.36 -22.40 -22.47
N VAL A 42 15.22 -22.29 -23.15
CA VAL A 42 14.21 -23.35 -23.26
C VAL A 42 14.86 -24.54 -23.97
N SER A 43 14.81 -25.73 -23.38
CA SER A 43 15.19 -26.95 -24.10
C SER A 43 14.36 -28.16 -23.65
N SER A 44 13.82 -28.83 -24.68
CA SER A 44 13.41 -30.23 -24.76
C SER A 44 12.30 -30.68 -23.81
N VAL A 45 11.03 -30.66 -24.23
CA VAL A 45 10.40 -31.68 -25.10
C VAL A 45 10.63 -33.11 -24.59
N ARG A 46 9.65 -33.64 -23.85
CA ARG A 46 9.39 -35.07 -23.83
C ARG A 46 7.89 -35.31 -24.08
N LEU A 47 7.61 -35.64 -25.34
CA LEU A 47 6.32 -36.13 -25.81
C LEU A 47 5.98 -37.46 -25.12
N TYR A 48 4.88 -37.49 -24.37
CA TYR A 48 4.13 -38.72 -24.17
C TYR A 48 3.01 -38.77 -25.21
N ARG A 49 3.16 -39.72 -26.13
CA ARG A 49 2.25 -40.08 -27.20
C ARG A 49 1.16 -40.97 -26.61
N PHE A 50 -0.07 -40.46 -26.48
CA PHE A 50 -1.26 -41.32 -26.48
C PHE A 50 -2.35 -40.64 -27.29
N GLY A 51 -2.61 -41.22 -28.46
CA GLY A 51 -3.59 -40.72 -29.40
C GLY A 51 -5.01 -41.03 -28.95
N SER A 52 -5.93 -40.15 -29.29
CA SER A 52 -7.32 -40.50 -29.55
C SER A 52 -7.90 -39.53 -30.58
N ARG A 53 -8.07 -40.12 -31.76
CA ARG A 53 -8.87 -39.74 -32.91
C ARG A 53 -10.27 -39.26 -32.52
N ILE A 54 -10.68 -38.05 -32.94
CA ILE A 54 -12.08 -37.71 -33.22
C ILE A 54 -12.11 -36.78 -34.45
N GLU A 55 -13.15 -36.97 -35.24
CA GLU A 55 -13.31 -36.70 -36.66
C GLU A 55 -13.67 -35.25 -37.05
N ASN A 56 -13.40 -34.95 -38.31
CA ASN A 56 -13.61 -33.70 -39.04
C ASN A 56 -15.04 -33.17 -39.00
N ASN A 57 -15.19 -31.85 -38.78
CA ASN A 57 -16.32 -31.07 -39.29
C ASN A 57 -15.88 -29.64 -39.63
N GLY A 58 -15.70 -29.38 -40.94
CA GLY A 58 -15.96 -28.12 -41.68
C GLY A 58 -15.33 -26.79 -41.24
N PRO A 59 -14.69 -26.01 -42.13
CA PRO A 59 -14.23 -24.67 -41.82
C PRO A 59 -15.42 -23.70 -41.87
N ARG A 60 -15.93 -23.27 -40.72
CA ARG A 60 -16.75 -22.05 -40.70
C ARG A 60 -15.82 -20.85 -40.89
N LYS A 61 -15.89 -20.25 -42.08
CA LYS A 61 -15.26 -18.96 -42.41
C LYS A 61 -15.82 -17.88 -41.49
N ILE A 62 -15.17 -17.69 -40.34
CA ILE A 62 -15.34 -16.48 -39.53
C ILE A 62 -14.35 -15.50 -40.13
N GLY A 63 -14.86 -14.48 -40.83
CA GLY A 63 -14.04 -13.37 -41.30
C GLY A 63 -13.18 -12.84 -40.15
N ARG A 64 -12.01 -12.27 -40.46
CA ARG A 64 -11.20 -11.53 -39.49
C ARG A 64 -12.07 -10.40 -38.90
N VAL A 65 -12.83 -10.72 -37.85
CA VAL A 65 -13.33 -9.71 -36.93
C VAL A 65 -12.07 -9.29 -36.19
N GLN A 66 -11.55 -8.14 -36.61
CA GLN A 66 -10.53 -7.44 -35.88
C GLN A 66 -11.23 -6.95 -34.61
N ILE A 67 -11.37 -7.83 -33.61
CA ILE A 67 -11.79 -7.46 -32.27
C ILE A 67 -10.64 -6.63 -31.74
N ARG A 68 -10.71 -5.34 -32.05
CA ARG A 68 -9.93 -4.31 -31.39
C ARG A 68 -10.46 -4.31 -29.98
N ALA A 69 -9.92 -5.19 -29.14
CA ALA A 69 -10.23 -5.21 -27.74
C ALA A 69 -9.96 -3.79 -27.25
N MET A 70 -11.01 -3.06 -26.89
CA MET A 70 -10.88 -1.84 -26.09
C MET A 70 -10.52 -2.26 -24.67
N SER A 71 -9.37 -2.93 -24.56
CA SER A 71 -8.82 -3.59 -23.38
C SER A 71 -8.07 -2.61 -22.48
N GLY A 72 -8.09 -1.32 -22.81
CA GLY A 72 -7.52 -0.26 -21.98
C GLY A 72 -8.64 0.65 -21.49
N SER A 73 -9.14 0.43 -20.27
CA SER A 73 -9.75 1.52 -19.50
C SER A 73 -10.02 1.17 -18.04
N PHE A 74 -10.56 -0.03 -17.75
CA PHE A 74 -11.09 -0.26 -16.40
C PHE A 74 -10.01 -0.37 -15.32
N GLY A 75 -8.94 -1.14 -15.58
CA GLY A 75 -7.81 -1.25 -14.65
C GLY A 75 -7.09 0.08 -14.44
N SER A 76 -6.82 0.83 -15.52
CA SER A 76 -6.17 2.14 -15.46
C SER A 76 -7.00 3.17 -14.72
N ARG A 77 -8.33 3.17 -14.90
CA ARG A 77 -9.24 4.08 -14.18
C ARG A 77 -9.30 3.77 -12.69
N LEU A 78 -9.30 2.49 -12.31
CA LEU A 78 -9.23 2.11 -10.89
C LEU A 78 -7.88 2.48 -10.27
N GLU A 79 -6.77 2.25 -10.98
CA GLU A 79 -5.43 2.67 -10.53
C GLU A 79 -5.36 4.18 -10.28
N GLU A 80 -5.90 4.99 -11.19
CA GLU A 80 -5.98 6.44 -11.03
C GLU A 80 -6.88 6.83 -9.86
N SER A 81 -8.02 6.16 -9.68
CA SER A 81 -8.89 6.38 -8.53
C SER A 81 -8.17 6.08 -7.21
N VAL A 82 -7.43 4.98 -7.11
CA VAL A 82 -6.64 4.65 -5.91
C VAL A 82 -5.60 5.74 -5.65
N LYS A 83 -4.82 6.13 -6.67
CA LYS A 83 -3.81 7.18 -6.56
C LYS A 83 -4.40 8.52 -6.12
N LYS A 84 -5.56 8.87 -6.64
CA LYS A 84 -6.32 10.06 -6.24
C LYS A 84 -6.72 9.95 -4.77
N THR A 85 -7.34 8.84 -4.36
CA THR A 85 -7.77 8.63 -2.97
C THR A 85 -6.62 8.70 -1.96
N ILE A 86 -5.48 8.06 -2.23
CA ILE A 86 -4.31 8.09 -1.32
C ILE A 86 -3.65 9.47 -1.24
N THR A 87 -3.80 10.29 -2.28
CA THR A 87 -3.27 11.66 -2.30
C THR A 87 -4.25 12.63 -1.64
N GLU A 88 -5.55 12.39 -1.78
CA GLU A 88 -6.65 13.20 -1.21
C GLU A 88 -6.92 12.94 0.28
N ASN A 89 -6.44 11.83 0.85
CA ASN A 89 -6.66 11.49 2.26
C ASN A 89 -5.34 11.22 2.98
N PRO A 90 -5.12 11.78 4.20
CA PRO A 90 -3.87 11.61 4.91
C PRO A 90 -3.62 10.15 5.31
N VAL A 91 -4.69 9.43 5.61
CA VAL A 91 -4.66 8.01 5.94
C VAL A 91 -5.77 7.29 5.20
N VAL A 92 -5.41 6.22 4.48
CA VAL A 92 -6.35 5.36 3.75
C VAL A 92 -6.10 3.92 4.14
N VAL A 93 -7.17 3.19 4.41
CA VAL A 93 -7.13 1.78 4.79
C VAL A 93 -8.07 1.00 3.86
N TYR A 94 -7.50 0.13 3.05
CA TYR A 94 -8.28 -0.86 2.29
C TYR A 94 -8.47 -2.11 3.15
N SER A 95 -9.72 -2.44 3.44
CA SER A 95 -10.10 -3.54 4.33
C SER A 95 -11.15 -4.47 3.73
N LYS A 96 -11.51 -5.49 4.50
CA LYS A 96 -12.73 -6.27 4.29
C LYS A 96 -13.53 -6.32 5.59
N SER A 97 -14.85 -6.26 5.49
CA SER A 97 -15.78 -6.19 6.64
C SER A 97 -15.62 -7.38 7.60
N TRP A 98 -15.35 -8.56 7.06
CA TRP A 98 -15.24 -9.83 7.80
C TRP A 98 -13.83 -10.13 8.35
N CYS A 99 -12.84 -9.26 8.12
CA CYS A 99 -11.45 -9.53 8.48
C CYS A 99 -11.07 -8.96 9.86
N SER A 100 -10.70 -9.82 10.80
CA SER A 100 -10.27 -9.42 12.16
C SER A 100 -9.05 -8.49 12.16
N TYR A 101 -8.03 -8.78 11.35
CA TYR A 101 -6.83 -7.94 11.23
C TYR A 101 -7.14 -6.53 10.74
N SER A 102 -8.18 -6.37 9.92
CA SER A 102 -8.61 -5.04 9.47
C SER A 102 -9.27 -4.25 10.60
N THR A 103 -10.07 -4.92 11.42
CA THR A 103 -10.69 -4.32 12.62
C THR A 103 -9.64 -3.85 13.61
N GLU A 104 -8.58 -4.63 13.84
CA GLU A 104 -7.47 -4.24 14.72
C GLU A 104 -6.80 -2.94 14.28
N VAL A 105 -6.51 -2.79 12.99
CA VAL A 105 -5.92 -1.56 12.42
C VAL A 105 -6.84 -0.36 12.62
N LYS A 106 -8.15 -0.51 12.37
CA LYS A 106 -9.13 0.56 12.60
C LYS A 106 -9.19 1.00 14.06
N VAL A 107 -9.18 0.04 14.98
CA VAL A 107 -9.15 0.32 16.42
C VAL A 107 -7.86 1.02 16.82
N LEU A 108 -6.72 0.62 16.25
CA LEU A 108 -5.43 1.27 16.50
C LEU A 108 -5.47 2.76 16.09
N PHE A 109 -5.94 3.08 14.88
CA PHE A 109 -6.04 4.47 14.44
C PHE A 109 -7.04 5.27 15.29
N LYS A 110 -8.17 4.66 15.69
CA LYS A 110 -9.12 5.30 16.60
C LYS A 110 -8.50 5.61 17.98
N ARG A 111 -7.65 4.73 18.51
CA ARG A 111 -6.91 4.97 19.76
C ARG A 111 -5.92 6.13 19.64
N LEU A 112 -5.34 6.32 18.45
CA LEU A 112 -4.46 7.44 18.13
C LEU A 112 -5.21 8.75 17.86
N GLY A 113 -6.55 8.76 17.91
CA GLY A 113 -7.36 9.93 17.59
C GLY A 113 -7.27 10.34 16.12
N VAL A 114 -7.02 9.39 15.22
CA VAL A 114 -7.02 9.60 13.77
C VAL A 114 -8.22 8.91 13.17
N ASP A 115 -8.92 9.62 12.28
CA ASP A 115 -10.01 9.07 11.49
C ASP A 115 -9.50 8.70 10.09
N PRO A 116 -9.22 7.41 9.81
CA PRO A 116 -8.75 6.98 8.49
C PRO A 116 -9.91 6.81 7.51
N LEU A 117 -9.67 7.08 6.23
CA LEU A 117 -10.62 6.69 5.19
C LEU A 117 -10.58 5.17 5.00
N VAL A 118 -11.67 4.50 5.35
CA VAL A 118 -11.82 3.05 5.20
C VAL A 118 -12.55 2.72 3.91
N ILE A 119 -11.97 1.83 3.09
CA ILE A 119 -12.59 1.33 1.87
C ILE A 119 -12.73 -0.19 1.98
N GLU A 120 -13.98 -0.66 2.07
CA GLU A 120 -14.31 -2.08 2.16
C GLU A 120 -14.37 -2.72 0.77
N LEU A 121 -13.43 -3.59 0.47
CA LEU A 121 -13.33 -4.24 -0.83
C LEU A 121 -14.51 -5.18 -1.12
N ASP A 122 -15.11 -5.79 -0.09
CA ASP A 122 -16.22 -6.73 -0.25
C ASP A 122 -17.57 -6.03 -0.52
N GLU A 123 -17.75 -4.79 -0.08
CA GLU A 123 -19.00 -4.03 -0.28
C GLU A 123 -19.07 -3.40 -1.68
N MET A 124 -17.94 -3.29 -2.39
CA MET A 124 -17.84 -2.73 -3.74
C MET A 124 -18.31 -3.68 -4.86
N GLY A 125 -18.83 -4.86 -4.52
CA GLY A 125 -19.34 -5.85 -5.47
C GLY A 125 -18.29 -6.23 -6.54
N PRO A 126 -18.59 -6.12 -7.85
CA PRO A 126 -17.69 -6.56 -8.92
C PRO A 126 -16.40 -5.72 -9.03
N GLN A 127 -16.35 -4.53 -8.43
CA GLN A 127 -15.16 -3.68 -8.45
C GLN A 127 -14.14 -4.10 -7.38
N GLY A 128 -14.58 -4.71 -6.28
CA GLY A 128 -13.73 -5.13 -5.16
C GLY A 128 -12.54 -6.01 -5.56
N PRO A 129 -12.77 -7.16 -6.21
CA PRO A 129 -11.69 -8.04 -6.67
C PRO A 129 -10.76 -7.38 -7.69
N GLN A 130 -11.26 -6.44 -8.48
CA GLN A 130 -10.47 -5.72 -9.47
C GLN A 130 -9.56 -4.68 -8.78
N LEU A 131 -10.10 -3.98 -7.77
CA LEU A 131 -9.32 -3.07 -6.95
C LEU A 131 -8.25 -3.81 -6.16
N GLN A 132 -8.54 -5.00 -5.65
CA GLN A 132 -7.56 -5.85 -4.96
C GLN A 132 -6.35 -6.18 -5.87
N LYS A 133 -6.61 -6.53 -7.14
CA LYS A 133 -5.54 -6.76 -8.14
C LYS A 133 -4.77 -5.47 -8.47
N VAL A 134 -5.44 -4.33 -8.48
CA VAL A 134 -4.80 -3.03 -8.69
C VAL A 134 -3.89 -2.68 -7.52
N LEU A 135 -4.35 -2.87 -6.29
CA LEU A 135 -3.55 -2.67 -5.07
C LEU A 135 -2.31 -3.58 -5.08
N GLU A 136 -2.47 -4.84 -5.46
CA GLU A 136 -1.36 -5.78 -5.62
C GLU A 136 -0.32 -5.28 -6.65
N ARG A 137 -0.75 -4.70 -7.78
CA ARG A 137 0.18 -4.13 -8.77
C ARG A 137 0.90 -2.89 -8.25
N LEU A 138 0.20 -2.04 -7.50
CA LEU A 138 0.76 -0.78 -6.99
C LEU A 138 1.71 -0.98 -5.81
N THR A 139 1.39 -1.93 -4.93
CA THR A 139 2.09 -2.12 -3.65
C THR A 139 2.88 -3.42 -3.55
N GLY A 140 2.63 -4.38 -4.44
CA GLY A 140 3.10 -5.75 -4.31
C GLY A 140 2.31 -6.59 -3.29
N GLN A 141 1.30 -6.02 -2.63
CA GLN A 141 0.56 -6.68 -1.54
C GLN A 141 -0.90 -6.95 -1.92
N HIS A 142 -1.25 -8.22 -2.02
CA HIS A 142 -2.61 -8.68 -2.29
C HIS A 142 -3.49 -8.76 -1.03
N THR A 143 -2.88 -8.87 0.15
CA THR A 143 -3.59 -9.10 1.42
C THR A 143 -4.23 -7.83 1.96
N VAL A 144 -5.39 -7.98 2.59
CA VAL A 144 -5.96 -6.94 3.47
C VAL A 144 -5.55 -7.19 4.93
N PRO A 145 -5.40 -6.15 5.76
CA PRO A 145 -5.52 -4.73 5.42
C PRO A 145 -4.32 -4.23 4.60
N ASN A 146 -4.55 -3.23 3.74
CA ASN A 146 -3.50 -2.48 3.04
C ASN A 146 -3.59 -1.01 3.46
N VAL A 147 -2.54 -0.50 4.11
CA VAL A 147 -2.54 0.79 4.81
C VAL A 147 -1.62 1.80 4.10
N PHE A 148 -2.16 2.99 3.87
CA PHE A 148 -1.44 4.12 3.29
C PHE A 148 -1.47 5.32 4.25
N ILE A 149 -0.33 5.99 4.42
CA ILE A 149 -0.18 7.22 5.20
C ILE A 149 0.61 8.23 4.36
N GLY A 150 0.06 9.41 4.11
CA GLY A 150 0.71 10.46 3.33
C GLY A 150 1.11 10.01 1.92
N ALA A 151 0.20 9.32 1.22
CA ALA A 151 0.45 8.67 -0.09
C ALA A 151 1.57 7.61 -0.12
N LYS A 152 2.14 7.23 1.02
CA LYS A 152 3.13 6.14 1.14
C LYS A 152 2.45 4.86 1.60
N HIS A 153 2.85 3.73 1.01
CA HIS A 153 2.39 2.41 1.43
C HIS A 153 3.16 1.95 2.67
N ILE A 154 2.43 1.62 3.73
CA ILE A 154 2.99 1.17 5.01
C ILE A 154 3.04 -0.36 5.09
N GLY A 155 2.05 -1.04 4.52
CA GLY A 155 1.93 -2.49 4.54
C GLY A 155 0.65 -2.98 5.22
N GLY A 156 0.76 -4.12 5.90
CA GLY A 156 -0.37 -4.77 6.57
C GLY A 156 -0.55 -4.39 8.04
N CYS A 157 -1.38 -5.18 8.74
CA CYS A 157 -1.61 -5.04 10.18
C CYS A 157 -0.30 -5.17 10.97
N THR A 158 0.47 -6.22 10.68
CA THR A 158 1.77 -6.48 11.34
C THR A 158 2.74 -5.31 11.19
N ASP A 159 2.84 -4.71 10.00
CA ASP A 159 3.76 -3.61 9.73
C ASP A 159 3.32 -2.34 10.45
N THR A 160 2.01 -2.07 10.45
CA THR A 160 1.42 -0.95 11.18
C THR A 160 1.66 -1.06 12.69
N ILE A 161 1.45 -2.24 13.27
CA ILE A 161 1.70 -2.49 14.72
C ILE A 161 3.20 -2.37 15.03
N LYS A 162 4.08 -2.86 14.16
CA LYS A 162 5.53 -2.71 14.33
C LYS A 162 5.92 -1.23 14.40
N LEU A 163 5.42 -0.39 13.50
CA LEU A 163 5.69 1.05 13.51
C LEU A 163 5.12 1.75 14.75
N TYR A 164 3.93 1.33 15.19
CA TYR A 164 3.35 1.83 16.43
C TYR A 164 4.25 1.52 17.64
N ARG A 165 4.74 0.27 17.75
CA ARG A 165 5.65 -0.13 18.84
C ARG A 165 7.00 0.57 18.79
N LYS A 166 7.44 1.00 17.62
CA LYS A 166 8.66 1.81 17.44
C LYS A 166 8.45 3.30 17.76
N GLY A 167 7.21 3.76 17.88
CA GLY A 167 6.89 5.19 18.02
C GLY A 167 7.00 5.99 16.72
N GLU A 168 7.29 5.36 15.58
CA GLU A 168 7.44 6.03 14.28
C GLU A 168 6.09 6.35 13.63
N LEU A 169 5.04 5.61 14.00
CA LEU A 169 3.71 5.77 13.40
C LEU A 169 3.11 7.17 13.63
N GLU A 170 3.28 7.72 14.83
CA GLU A 170 2.76 9.04 15.18
C GLU A 170 3.48 10.17 14.42
N SER A 171 4.79 10.04 14.21
CA SER A 171 5.57 10.99 13.40
C SER A 171 5.05 11.02 11.95
N LEU A 172 4.86 9.85 11.34
CA LEU A 172 4.34 9.74 9.98
C LEU A 172 2.93 10.33 9.84
N LEU A 173 2.08 10.13 10.85
CA LEU A 173 0.74 10.70 10.89
C LEU A 173 0.76 12.23 11.00
N SER A 174 1.68 12.78 11.79
CA SER A 174 1.88 14.22 11.92
C SER A 174 2.34 14.85 10.59
N GLU A 175 3.34 14.23 9.95
CA GLU A 175 3.85 14.66 8.63
C GLU A 175 2.75 14.63 7.56
N ALA A 176 1.94 13.56 7.53
CA ALA A 176 0.86 13.41 6.55
C ALA A 176 -0.26 14.43 6.74
N LYS A 177 -0.54 14.85 7.98
CA LYS A 177 -1.53 15.91 8.29
C LYS A 177 -1.00 17.30 7.92
N ALA A 178 0.27 17.58 8.20
CA ALA A 178 0.89 18.86 7.89
C ALA A 178 0.84 19.16 6.38
N GLY A 179 1.19 18.19 5.53
CA GLY A 179 1.19 18.37 4.07
C GLY A 179 -0.17 18.59 3.40
N LYS A 180 -1.29 18.46 4.14
CA LYS A 180 -2.64 18.62 3.60
C LYS A 180 -3.35 19.92 3.96
N THR A 181 -2.84 20.66 4.93
CA THR A 181 -3.50 21.88 5.43
C THR A 181 -3.21 23.10 4.54
N GLU A 182 -2.38 22.95 3.50
CA GLU A 182 -1.81 24.03 2.68
C GLU A 182 -2.26 24.00 1.20
N SER A 183 -3.45 23.46 0.89
CA SER A 183 -3.98 23.37 -0.49
C SER A 183 -5.46 23.75 -0.58
#